data_AF-A0A531MFL0-F1
#
_entry.id   AF-A0A531MFL0-F1
#
_cell.length_a   1.000
_cell.length_b   1.000
_cell.length_c   1.000
_cell.angle_alpha   90.00
_cell.angle_beta   90.00
_cell.angle_gamma   90.00
#
_symmetry.space_group_name_H-M   'P 1'
#
loop_
_entity.id
_entity.type
_entity.pdbx_description
1 polymer ?
#
loop_
_entity_poly.entity_id
_entity_poly.type
_entity_poly.pdbx_seq_one_letter_code
_entity_poly.pdbx_strand_id
1 'polypeptide(L)'
;MKLKIAVQMDHVSTVSIAGDTSFALSLEAQRRGHQLFHYTPDRLSLRDGKVFARIEEMQVRDEKGSHYSLGEQVRTDLSEMDVILLRQDPPFDMNYITTTHILERIHP
;
A
#
# COMPACT_ATOMS: atom_id res chain seq x y z
N MET A 1 -5.18 -7.37 17.85
CA MET A 1 -4.84 -5.93 17.77
C MET A 1 -5.18 -5.46 16.36
N LYS A 2 -5.83 -4.31 16.22
CA LYS A 2 -6.07 -3.70 14.90
C LYS A 2 -4.77 -3.06 14.43
N LEU A 3 -4.40 -3.29 13.17
CA LEU A 3 -3.16 -2.79 12.56
C LEU A 3 -3.52 -1.81 11.46
N LYS A 4 -2.66 -0.81 11.22
CA LYS A 4 -2.64 0.03 10.03
C LYS A 4 -1.64 -0.57 9.04
N ILE A 5 -2.14 -1.04 7.92
CA ILE A 5 -1.36 -1.74 6.90
C ILE A 5 -1.38 -0.88 5.64
N ALA A 6 -0.23 -0.39 5.22
CA ALA A 6 -0.08 0.30 3.96
C ALA A 6 0.41 -0.68 2.88
N VAL A 7 -0.20 -0.63 1.70
CA VAL A 7 0.12 -1.49 0.56
C VAL A 7 0.68 -0.59 -0.55
N GLN A 8 1.99 -0.68 -0.79
CA GLN A 8 2.63 -0.08 -1.96
C GLN A 8 2.46 -1.04 -3.14
N MET A 9 1.65 -0.67 -4.11
CA MET A 9 1.39 -1.49 -5.29
C MET A 9 1.01 -0.62 -6.50
N ASP A 10 0.87 -1.24 -7.66
CA ASP A 10 0.19 -0.62 -8.80
C ASP A 10 -1.23 -0.16 -8.41
N HIS A 11 -1.84 0.71 -9.20
CA HIS A 11 -3.14 1.25 -8.82
C HIS A 11 -4.17 0.12 -8.67
N VAL A 12 -4.87 0.03 -7.53
CA VAL A 12 -5.77 -1.08 -7.20
C VAL A 12 -6.88 -1.31 -8.24
N SER A 13 -7.19 -0.29 -9.06
CA SER A 13 -8.10 -0.43 -10.21
C SER A 13 -7.65 -1.42 -11.27
N THR A 14 -6.35 -1.69 -11.41
CA THR A 14 -5.80 -2.58 -12.45
C THR A 14 -5.66 -4.02 -11.99
N VAL A 15 -5.96 -4.30 -10.72
CA VAL A 15 -5.76 -5.60 -10.08
C VAL A 15 -6.78 -6.63 -10.57
N SER A 16 -6.29 -7.84 -10.88
CA SER A 16 -7.14 -9.00 -11.19
C SER A 16 -7.51 -9.76 -9.92
N ILE A 17 -8.75 -9.60 -9.44
CA ILE A 17 -9.21 -10.18 -8.16
C ILE A 17 -9.09 -11.71 -8.08
N ALA A 18 -9.08 -12.42 -9.22
CA ALA A 18 -9.06 -13.88 -9.26
C ALA A 18 -7.65 -14.50 -9.06
N GLY A 19 -6.58 -13.71 -9.19
CA GLY A 19 -5.21 -14.24 -9.17
C GLY A 19 -4.18 -13.35 -8.49
N ASP A 20 -4.57 -12.16 -8.02
CA ASP A 20 -3.67 -11.23 -7.39
C ASP A 20 -3.52 -11.52 -5.89
N THR A 21 -2.30 -11.92 -5.49
CA THR A 21 -1.99 -12.22 -4.09
C THR A 21 -2.06 -10.97 -3.19
N SER A 22 -1.77 -9.78 -3.72
CA SER A 22 -1.87 -8.52 -2.96
C SER A 22 -3.33 -8.21 -2.61
N PHE A 23 -4.25 -8.51 -3.52
CA PHE A 23 -5.69 -8.45 -3.28
C PHE A 23 -6.16 -9.47 -2.25
N ALA A 24 -5.72 -10.72 -2.36
CA ALA A 24 -6.04 -11.78 -1.41
C ALA A 24 -5.55 -11.45 0.02
N LEU A 25 -4.34 -10.91 0.14
CA LEU A 25 -3.80 -10.43 1.42
C LEU A 25 -4.62 -9.25 1.98
N SER A 26 -5.04 -8.33 1.12
CA SER A 26 -5.89 -7.19 1.51
C SER A 26 -7.26 -7.65 2.01
N LEU A 27 -7.92 -8.58 1.31
CA LEU A 27 -9.19 -9.17 1.74
C LEU A 27 -9.06 -9.82 3.12
N GLU A 28 -8.02 -10.61 3.35
CA GLU A 28 -7.81 -11.27 4.62
C GLU A 28 -7.49 -10.27 5.75
N ALA A 29 -6.68 -9.25 5.46
CA ALA A 29 -6.38 -8.19 6.41
C ALA A 29 -7.64 -7.42 6.83
N GLN A 30 -8.49 -7.05 5.87
CA GLN A 30 -9.78 -6.42 6.13
C GLN A 30 -10.71 -7.35 6.93
N ARG A 31 -10.77 -8.64 6.59
CA ARG A 31 -11.57 -9.65 7.31
C ARG A 31 -11.16 -9.78 8.78
N ARG A 32 -9.86 -9.60 9.09
CA ARG A 32 -9.33 -9.56 10.46
C ARG A 32 -9.55 -8.23 11.18
N GLY A 33 -10.16 -7.25 10.52
CA GLY A 33 -10.47 -5.93 11.08
C GLY A 33 -9.32 -4.93 11.05
N HIS A 34 -8.24 -5.21 10.29
CA HIS A 34 -7.16 -4.25 10.08
C HIS A 34 -7.61 -3.10 9.17
N GLN A 35 -6.95 -1.95 9.31
CA GLN A 35 -7.09 -0.81 8.40
C GLN A 35 -6.11 -0.94 7.25
N LEU A 36 -6.61 -0.70 6.04
CA LEU A 36 -5.83 -0.77 4.82
C LEU A 36 -5.65 0.63 4.24
N PHE A 37 -4.44 0.88 3.75
CA PHE A 37 -4.10 2.08 3.02
C PHE A 37 -3.42 1.70 1.72
N HIS A 38 -3.78 2.38 0.63
CA HIS A 38 -3.18 2.20 -0.68
C HIS A 38 -2.34 3.42 -1.04
N TYR A 39 -1.20 3.18 -1.68
CA TYR A 39 -0.49 4.21 -2.43
C TYR A 39 0.35 3.57 -3.54
N THR A 40 0.61 4.37 -4.59
CA THR A 40 1.50 4.00 -5.67
C THR A 40 2.94 4.49 -5.39
N PRO A 41 3.97 3.81 -5.91
CA PRO A 41 5.38 4.13 -5.63
C PRO A 41 5.78 5.58 -5.93
N ASP A 42 5.20 6.21 -6.97
CA ASP A 42 5.45 7.60 -7.36
C ASP A 42 4.98 8.64 -6.32
N ARG A 43 4.21 8.21 -5.32
CA ARG A 43 3.73 9.05 -4.22
C ARG A 43 4.64 8.99 -2.99
N LEU A 44 5.67 8.15 -3.01
CA LEU A 44 6.65 8.03 -1.93
C LEU A 44 7.65 9.19 -1.98
N SER A 45 8.00 9.73 -0.82
CA SER A 45 8.99 10.80 -0.71
C SER A 45 9.81 10.67 0.57
N LEU A 46 11.11 10.97 0.47
CA LEU A 46 12.00 11.09 1.61
C LEU A 46 12.29 12.59 1.83
N ARG A 47 11.92 13.11 2.99
CA ARG A 47 12.13 14.52 3.33
C ARG A 47 12.63 14.64 4.77
N ASP A 48 13.77 15.31 4.93
CA ASP A 48 14.37 15.59 6.24
C ASP A 48 14.54 14.31 7.09
N GLY A 49 14.93 13.20 6.42
CA GLY A 49 15.12 11.90 7.06
C GLY A 49 13.84 11.11 7.34
N LYS A 50 12.67 11.66 7.05
CA LYS A 50 11.37 11.02 7.24
C LYS A 50 10.73 10.57 5.93
N VAL A 51 10.08 9.42 5.95
CA VAL A 51 9.41 8.85 4.78
C VAL A 51 7.95 9.23 4.81
N PHE A 52 7.48 9.87 3.74
CA PHE A 52 6.07 10.25 3.57
C PHE A 52 5.49 9.62 2.31
N ALA A 53 4.20 9.32 2.35
CA ALA A 53 3.42 9.03 1.16
C ALA A 53 2.07 9.75 1.18
N ARG A 54 1.50 9.98 0.00
CA ARG A 54 0.08 10.33 -0.13
C ARG A 54 -0.73 9.03 -0.24
N ILE A 55 -1.36 8.67 0.86
CA ILE A 55 -2.10 7.40 1.01
C ILE A 55 -3.60 7.64 0.98
N GLU A 56 -4.35 6.64 0.54
CA GLU A 56 -5.82 6.63 0.56
C GLU A 56 -6.28 5.45 1.43
N GLU A 57 -7.26 5.65 2.32
CA GLU A 57 -7.88 4.52 3.02
C GLU A 57 -8.55 3.60 1.99
N MET A 58 -8.21 2.32 2.03
CA MET A 58 -8.65 1.35 1.04
C MET A 58 -9.65 0.38 1.66
N GLN A 59 -10.75 0.13 0.95
CA GLN A 59 -11.59 -1.03 1.19
C GLN A 59 -11.58 -1.91 -0.05
N VAL A 60 -11.57 -3.22 0.15
CA VAL A 60 -11.60 -4.21 -0.92
C VAL A 60 -12.80 -5.14 -0.78
N ARG A 61 -13.33 -5.61 -1.91
CA ARG A 61 -14.51 -6.48 -2.00
C ARG A 61 -14.30 -7.51 -3.09
N ASP A 62 -14.62 -8.78 -2.84
CA ASP A 62 -14.57 -9.83 -3.87
C ASP A 62 -15.78 -9.72 -4.81
N GLU A 63 -15.86 -8.60 -5.52
CA GLU A 63 -16.96 -8.23 -6.43
C GLU A 63 -16.37 -7.65 -7.72
N LYS A 64 -16.51 -8.39 -8.82
CA LYS A 64 -15.98 -7.98 -10.11
C LYS A 64 -16.63 -6.65 -10.56
N GLY A 65 -15.79 -5.64 -10.81
CA GLY A 65 -16.23 -4.30 -11.24
C GLY A 65 -16.52 -3.32 -10.10
N SER A 66 -16.51 -3.78 -8.84
CA SER A 66 -16.68 -2.95 -7.63
C SER A 66 -15.68 -3.38 -6.53
N HIS A 67 -14.51 -3.85 -6.95
CA HIS A 67 -13.61 -4.60 -6.08
C HIS A 67 -12.83 -3.74 -5.07
N TYR A 68 -12.92 -2.42 -5.18
CA TYR A 68 -12.26 -1.50 -4.25
C TYR A 68 -13.01 -0.17 -4.10
N SER A 69 -12.67 0.57 -3.06
CA SER A 69 -12.94 2.01 -2.93
C SER A 69 -11.77 2.67 -2.20
N LEU A 70 -11.43 3.88 -2.62
CA LEU A 70 -10.40 4.71 -2.02
C LEU A 70 -11.07 5.93 -1.36
N GLY A 71 -10.63 6.26 -0.14
CA GLY A 71 -11.03 7.47 0.58
C GLY A 71 -10.31 8.72 0.08
N GLU A 72 -10.34 9.78 0.90
CA GLU A 72 -9.57 10.99 0.60
C GLU A 72 -8.06 10.69 0.68
N GLN A 73 -7.31 11.28 -0.25
CA GLN A 73 -5.86 11.20 -0.25
C GLN A 73 -5.27 12.11 0.84
N VAL A 74 -4.50 11.52 1.76
CA VAL A 74 -3.86 12.22 2.88
C VAL A 74 -2.36 12.00 2.84
N ARG A 75 -1.58 13.05 3.11
CA ARG A 75 -0.13 12.93 3.30
C ARG A 75 0.17 12.42 4.70
N THR A 76 0.89 11.31 4.80
CA THR A 76 1.15 10.61 6.07
C THR A 76 2.62 10.28 6.22
N ASP A 77 3.14 10.41 7.44
CA ASP A 77 4.45 9.87 7.84
C ASP A 77 4.32 8.34 7.91
N LEU A 78 5.06 7.62 7.08
CA LEU A 78 4.92 6.16 6.96
C LEU A 78 5.42 5.41 8.20
N SER A 79 6.13 6.07 9.11
CA SER A 79 6.45 5.50 10.44
C SER A 79 5.20 5.31 11.33
N GLU A 80 4.06 5.91 10.98
CA GLU A 80 2.78 5.72 11.67
C GLU A 80 2.06 4.41 11.27
N MET A 81 2.58 3.67 10.29
CA MET A 81 2.03 2.39 9.84
C MET A 81 2.66 1.24 10.62
N ASP A 82 1.84 0.26 11.01
CA ASP A 82 2.35 -0.95 11.69
C ASP A 82 3.02 -1.90 10.70
N VAL A 83 2.54 -1.91 9.44
CA VAL A 83 3.04 -2.79 8.37
C VAL A 83 3.02 -2.03 7.05
N ILE A 84 4.09 -2.18 6.26
CA ILE A 84 4.15 -1.73 4.87
C ILE A 84 4.43 -2.94 3.99
N LEU A 85 3.52 -3.23 3.06
CA LEU A 85 3.65 -4.31 2.07
C LEU A 85 4.14 -3.71 0.75
N LEU A 86 5.39 -4.01 0.36
CA LEU A 86 5.93 -3.70 -0.96
C LEU A 86 5.49 -4.78 -1.95
N ARG A 87 4.49 -4.47 -2.77
CA ARG A 87 3.76 -5.40 -3.65
C ARG A 87 3.62 -4.88 -5.09
N GLN A 88 4.56 -4.04 -5.52
CA GLN A 88 4.65 -3.58 -6.89
C GLN A 88 5.02 -4.74 -7.83
N ASP A 89 4.40 -4.80 -9.00
CA ASP A 89 4.78 -5.77 -10.02
C ASP A 89 6.14 -5.42 -10.66
N PRO A 90 6.81 -6.39 -11.32
CA PRO A 90 8.01 -6.12 -12.12
C PRO A 90 7.79 -5.00 -13.16
N PRO A 91 8.87 -4.34 -13.64
CA PRO A 91 10.25 -4.80 -13.65
C PRO A 91 11.05 -4.49 -12.38
N PHE A 92 12.15 -5.22 -12.19
CA PHE A 92 13.18 -4.84 -11.24
C PHE A 92 14.05 -3.74 -11.87
N ASP A 93 13.77 -2.49 -11.53
CA ASP A 93 14.44 -1.32 -12.08
C ASP A 93 14.91 -0.33 -10.99
N MET A 94 15.45 0.81 -11.42
CA MET A 94 15.93 1.83 -10.48
C MET A 94 14.81 2.45 -9.64
N ASN A 95 13.55 2.46 -10.11
CA ASN A 95 12.42 2.95 -9.32
C ASN A 95 12.09 1.97 -8.18
N TYR A 96 12.01 0.68 -8.48
CA TYR A 96 11.82 -0.37 -7.49
C TYR A 96 12.95 -0.37 -6.44
N ILE A 97 14.20 -0.30 -6.87
CA ILE A 97 15.38 -0.26 -5.97
C ILE A 97 15.33 1.00 -5.08
N THR A 98 15.02 2.16 -5.66
CA THR A 98 14.99 3.43 -4.92
C THR A 98 13.90 3.42 -3.86
N THR A 99 12.69 2.97 -4.20
CA THR A 99 11.58 2.92 -3.23
C THR A 99 11.87 1.93 -2.09
N THR A 100 12.51 0.81 -2.39
CA THR A 100 12.99 -0.16 -1.39
C THR A 100 13.94 0.50 -0.39
N HIS A 101 14.97 1.22 -0.87
CA HIS A 101 15.92 1.92 0.01
C HIS A 101 15.30 3.10 0.76
N ILE A 102 14.30 3.78 0.19
CA ILE A 102 13.56 4.81 0.94
C ILE A 102 12.80 4.16 2.10
N LEU A 103 12.09 3.06 1.87
CA LEU A 103 11.32 2.37 2.91
C LEU A 103 12.20 1.77 4.01
N GLU A 104 13.42 1.34 3.69
CA GLU A 104 14.43 0.87 4.66
C GLU A 104 14.79 1.94 5.73
N ARG A 105 14.52 3.23 5.46
CA ARG A 105 14.75 4.31 6.43
C ARG A 105 13.73 4.31 7.58
N ILE A 106 12.65 3.55 7.48
CA ILE A 106 11.65 3.40 8.55
C ILE A 106 12.17 2.35 9.53
N HIS A 107 12.63 2.79 10.69
CA HIS A 107 13.11 1.89 11.74
C HIS A 107 11.94 1.22 12.48
N PRO A 108 12.02 -0.09 12.79
CA PRO A 108 11.08 -0.77 13.69
C PRO A 108 11.07 -0.19 15.11
#